data_AF-A0A6A6AAD3-F1
#
_entry.id   AF-A0A6A6AAD3-F1
#
_cell.length_a   1.000
_cell.length_b   1.000
_cell.length_c   1.000
_cell.angle_alpha   90.00
_cell.angle_beta   90.00
_cell.angle_gamma   90.00
#
_symmetry.space_group_name_H-M   'P 1'
#
loop_
_entity.id
_entity.type
_entity.pdbx_description
1 polymer ?
#
loop_
_entity_poly.entity_id
_entity_poly.type
_entity_poly.pdbx_seq_one_letter_code
_entity_poly.pdbx_strand_id
1 'polypeptide(L)'
;MSYASVAASGPKQSPEEVLARAPAPLEVEHTEDSVSSLVDVDSPHISSVPSDYEEQSVKTDTQEERIEREEEIKQTAKDIKQKAAARKEATKEKAEAAKEKAESAKEKVKKNSDNPVVVSNAVGLAVIGTLLSIGAYRKHSRGELTGKVVAAWAGVLGLFGVGDYFVSQYFFKRYPPKN
;
A
#
# COMPACT_ATOMS: atom_id res chain seq x y z
N MET A 1 -67.67 -9.51 -18.82
CA MET A 1 -66.60 -10.03 -17.94
C MET A 1 -65.55 -8.93 -17.76
N SER A 2 -65.14 -8.61 -16.53
CA SER A 2 -64.16 -7.54 -16.26
C SER A 2 -62.76 -8.13 -16.06
N TYR A 3 -61.73 -7.51 -16.61
CA TYR A 3 -60.34 -7.93 -16.44
C TYR A 3 -59.93 -8.07 -14.97
N ALA A 4 -60.46 -7.22 -14.09
CA ALA A 4 -60.19 -7.29 -12.66
C ALA A 4 -60.71 -8.58 -12.01
N SER A 5 -61.85 -9.10 -12.49
CA SER A 5 -62.44 -10.34 -11.95
C SER A 5 -61.67 -11.61 -12.34
N VAL A 6 -60.97 -11.59 -13.48
CA VAL A 6 -60.13 -12.71 -13.93
C VAL A 6 -58.77 -12.72 -13.22
N ALA A 7 -58.21 -11.55 -12.92
CA ALA A 7 -56.96 -11.45 -12.15
C ALA A 7 -57.14 -11.88 -10.68
N ALA A 8 -58.30 -11.59 -10.09
CA ALA A 8 -58.61 -11.93 -8.71
C ALA A 8 -58.91 -13.42 -8.48
N SER A 9 -59.12 -14.21 -9.53
CA SER A 9 -59.38 -15.66 -9.43
C SER A 9 -58.11 -16.52 -9.38
N GLY A 10 -56.92 -15.90 -9.36
CA GLY A 10 -55.66 -16.60 -9.19
C GLY A 10 -55.50 -17.21 -7.79
N PRO A 11 -54.53 -18.13 -7.60
CA PRO A 11 -54.25 -18.71 -6.29
C PRO A 11 -53.89 -17.61 -5.28
N LYS A 12 -54.58 -17.61 -4.14
CA LYS A 12 -54.31 -16.66 -3.05
C LYS A 12 -52.96 -17.00 -2.41
N GLN A 13 -52.09 -16.01 -2.24
CA GLN A 13 -50.80 -16.20 -1.57
C GLN A 13 -50.99 -16.70 -0.14
N SER A 14 -50.08 -17.56 0.31
CA SER A 14 -50.12 -18.10 1.67
C SER A 14 -49.72 -17.03 2.70
N PRO A 15 -50.13 -17.15 3.97
CA PRO A 15 -49.76 -16.18 5.01
C PRO A 15 -48.23 -16.04 5.19
N GLU A 16 -47.48 -17.12 4.96
CA GLU A 16 -46.01 -17.10 5.00
C GLU A 16 -45.39 -16.30 3.84
N GLU A 17 -45.97 -16.37 2.64
CA GLU A 17 -45.50 -15.58 1.49
C GLU A 17 -45.77 -14.09 1.65
N VAL A 18 -46.86 -13.72 2.34
CA VAL A 18 -47.18 -12.31 2.64
C VAL A 18 -46.16 -11.71 3.60
N LEU A 19 -45.71 -12.49 4.60
CA LEU A 19 -44.67 -12.07 5.55
C LEU A 19 -43.27 -12.05 4.94
N ALA A 20 -43.02 -12.84 3.89
CA ALA A 20 -41.76 -12.86 3.14
C ALA A 20 -41.64 -11.72 2.10
N ARG A 21 -42.62 -10.80 2.04
CA ARG A 21 -42.57 -9.66 1.12
C ARG A 21 -41.45 -8.72 1.52
N ALA A 22 -40.66 -8.29 0.54
CA ALA A 22 -39.66 -7.24 0.73
C ALA A 22 -40.34 -5.98 1.31
N PRO A 23 -39.73 -5.31 2.30
CA PRO A 23 -40.25 -4.06 2.86
C PRO A 23 -40.44 -3.02 1.75
N ALA A 24 -41.42 -2.13 1.93
CA ALA A 24 -41.62 -1.02 1.00
C ALA A 24 -40.31 -0.22 0.85
N PRO A 25 -39.92 0.15 -0.38
CA PRO A 25 -38.72 0.95 -0.59
C PRO A 25 -38.85 2.27 0.18
N LEU A 26 -37.76 2.74 0.78
CA LEU A 26 -37.74 4.04 1.42
C LEU A 26 -38.01 5.13 0.38
N GLU A 27 -38.96 6.02 0.68
CA GLU A 27 -39.14 7.27 -0.06
C GLU A 27 -37.91 8.15 0.15
N VAL A 28 -37.31 8.61 -0.95
CA VAL A 28 -36.20 9.56 -0.93
C VAL A 28 -36.81 10.95 -0.79
N GLU A 29 -36.54 11.65 0.32
CA GLU A 29 -36.87 13.08 0.42
C GLU A 29 -36.07 13.86 -0.61
N HIS A 30 -36.77 14.55 -1.52
CA HIS A 30 -36.15 15.48 -2.45
C HIS A 30 -35.86 16.80 -1.74
N THR A 31 -34.63 16.99 -1.30
CA THR A 31 -34.15 18.26 -0.69
C THR A 31 -33.49 19.22 -1.69
N GLU A 32 -33.56 18.94 -2.99
CA GLU A 32 -32.91 19.74 -4.04
C GLU A 32 -33.76 20.95 -4.51
N ASP A 33 -34.17 21.83 -3.59
CA ASP A 33 -34.83 23.11 -3.93
C ASP A 33 -33.87 24.31 -3.97
N SER A 34 -32.55 24.09 -3.90
CA SER A 34 -31.55 25.17 -3.97
C SER A 34 -30.90 25.26 -5.36
N VAL A 35 -31.66 25.79 -6.32
CA VAL A 35 -31.14 26.33 -7.60
C VAL A 35 -30.40 27.67 -7.43
N SER A 36 -30.27 28.17 -6.19
CA SER A 36 -29.59 29.42 -5.84
C SER A 36 -28.06 29.38 -6.01
N SER A 37 -27.49 28.23 -6.39
CA SER A 37 -26.10 28.14 -6.83
C SER A 37 -25.95 28.28 -8.35
N LEU A 38 -26.87 28.99 -9.02
CA LEU A 38 -26.55 29.62 -10.29
C LEU A 38 -25.51 30.69 -9.98
N VAL A 39 -24.26 30.24 -9.87
CA VAL A 39 -23.07 31.05 -9.65
C VAL A 39 -23.19 32.25 -10.55
N ASP A 40 -23.24 33.43 -9.95
CA ASP A 40 -23.24 34.69 -10.68
C ASP A 40 -22.09 34.62 -11.66
N VAL A 41 -22.42 34.57 -12.95
CA VAL A 41 -21.42 34.62 -14.01
C VAL A 41 -21.09 36.09 -14.15
N ASP A 42 -20.43 36.64 -13.13
CA ASP A 42 -19.65 37.86 -13.20
C ASP A 42 -18.53 37.62 -14.21
N SER A 43 -18.92 37.58 -15.48
CA SER A 43 -18.01 37.58 -16.60
C SER A 43 -17.33 38.94 -16.54
N PRO A 44 -16.00 39.02 -16.35
CA PRO A 44 -15.32 40.29 -16.40
C PRO A 44 -15.69 40.99 -17.71
N HIS A 45 -16.21 42.20 -17.62
CA HIS A 45 -16.62 42.99 -18.78
C HIS A 45 -15.38 43.32 -19.62
N ILE A 46 -15.13 42.57 -20.70
CA ILE A 46 -13.98 42.78 -21.59
C ILE A 46 -14.30 44.00 -22.47
N SER A 47 -13.84 45.19 -22.04
CA SER A 47 -14.13 46.44 -22.75
C SER A 47 -13.25 46.67 -23.99
N SER A 48 -12.17 45.91 -24.18
CA SER A 48 -11.34 45.97 -25.39
C SER A 48 -10.32 44.83 -25.39
N VAL A 49 -10.19 44.15 -26.52
CA VAL A 49 -9.15 43.15 -26.74
C VAL A 49 -7.85 43.88 -27.15
N PRO A 50 -6.69 43.53 -26.58
CA PRO A 50 -5.40 44.07 -27.02
C PRO A 50 -5.15 43.83 -28.51
N SER A 51 -4.48 44.76 -29.21
CA SER A 51 -4.23 44.66 -30.66
C SER A 51 -3.35 43.47 -31.07
N ASP A 52 -2.59 42.93 -30.13
CA ASP A 52 -1.64 41.83 -30.24
C ASP A 52 -2.26 40.46 -29.91
N TYR A 53 -3.56 40.39 -29.58
CA TYR A 53 -4.26 39.16 -29.21
C TYR A 53 -4.18 38.02 -30.25
N GLU A 54 -4.12 38.35 -31.54
CA GLU A 54 -3.97 37.34 -32.59
C GLU A 54 -2.57 36.71 -32.63
N GLU A 55 -1.55 37.44 -32.20
CA GLU A 55 -0.15 37.01 -32.20
C GLU A 55 0.24 36.24 -30.93
N GLN A 56 -0.54 36.36 -29.85
CA GLN A 56 -0.28 35.68 -28.58
C GLN A 56 -0.51 34.16 -28.68
N SER A 57 0.45 33.40 -28.13
CA SER A 57 0.40 31.92 -28.09
C SER A 57 -0.60 31.38 -27.04
N VAL A 58 -0.85 32.14 -25.98
CA VAL A 58 -1.83 31.88 -24.93
C VAL A 58 -2.75 33.09 -24.86
N LYS A 59 -4.05 32.89 -25.12
CA LYS A 59 -5.01 33.99 -25.34
C LYS A 59 -5.86 34.31 -24.12
N THR A 60 -5.89 33.42 -23.14
CA THR A 60 -6.74 33.55 -21.95
C THR A 60 -6.00 32.99 -20.75
N ASP A 61 -6.18 33.61 -19.59
CA ASP A 61 -5.59 33.16 -18.33
C ASP A 61 -5.95 31.70 -18.02
N THR A 62 -7.16 31.26 -18.38
CA THR A 62 -7.59 29.86 -18.23
C THR A 62 -6.83 28.87 -19.11
N GLN A 63 -6.24 29.32 -20.23
CA GLN A 63 -5.36 28.50 -21.06
C GLN A 63 -3.96 28.43 -20.45
N GLU A 64 -3.48 29.54 -19.88
CA GLU A 64 -2.22 29.60 -19.15
C GLU A 64 -2.24 28.66 -17.94
N GLU A 65 -3.25 28.77 -17.07
CA GLU A 65 -3.42 27.90 -15.90
C GLU A 65 -3.49 26.41 -16.27
N ARG A 66 -4.06 26.08 -17.43
CA ARG A 66 -4.10 24.70 -17.93
C ARG A 66 -2.71 24.22 -18.34
N ILE A 67 -1.94 25.05 -19.03
CA ILE A 67 -0.57 24.72 -19.47
C ILE A 67 0.32 24.53 -18.24
N GLU A 68 0.27 25.44 -17.27
CA GLU A 68 1.04 25.33 -16.02
C GLU A 68 0.72 24.02 -15.28
N ARG A 69 -0.57 23.70 -15.11
CA ARG A 69 -1.00 22.46 -14.45
C ARG A 69 -0.53 21.22 -15.20
N GLU A 70 -0.60 21.22 -16.53
CA GLU A 70 -0.09 20.12 -17.34
C GLU A 70 1.44 19.96 -17.22
N GLU A 71 2.17 21.06 -17.12
CA GLU A 71 3.62 21.06 -16.90
C GLU A 71 3.98 20.54 -15.51
N GLU A 72 3.28 20.98 -14.46
CA GLU A 72 3.45 20.47 -13.10
C GLU A 72 3.15 18.96 -13.03
N ILE A 73 2.08 18.50 -13.68
CA ILE A 73 1.77 17.06 -13.77
C ILE A 73 2.89 16.31 -14.51
N LYS A 74 3.42 16.88 -15.60
CA LYS A 74 4.54 16.27 -16.34
C LYS A 74 5.81 16.23 -15.49
N GLN A 75 6.13 17.28 -14.72
CA GLN A 75 7.30 17.33 -13.85
C GLN A 75 7.16 16.36 -12.67
N THR A 76 6.03 16.38 -11.97
CA THR A 76 5.75 15.45 -10.87
C THR A 76 5.79 13.99 -11.34
N ALA A 77 5.26 13.69 -12.53
CA ALA A 77 5.35 12.35 -13.12
C ALA A 77 6.80 11.94 -13.43
N LYS A 78 7.65 12.86 -13.92
CA LYS A 78 9.08 12.61 -14.15
C LYS A 78 9.81 12.35 -12.83
N ASP A 79 9.56 13.16 -11.81
CA ASP A 79 10.16 13.01 -10.48
C ASP A 79 9.81 11.68 -9.82
N ILE A 80 8.53 11.29 -9.90
CA ILE A 80 8.08 9.99 -9.38
C ILE A 80 8.78 8.85 -10.12
N LYS A 81 8.89 8.93 -11.45
CA LYS A 81 9.59 7.91 -12.24
C LYS A 81 11.08 7.84 -11.90
N GLN A 82 11.76 8.98 -11.77
CA GLN A 82 13.17 9.03 -11.41
C GLN A 82 13.42 8.49 -9.99
N LYS A 83 12.60 8.91 -9.01
CA LYS A 83 12.67 8.39 -7.64
C LYS A 83 12.40 6.89 -7.58
N ALA A 84 11.45 6.39 -8.38
CA ALA A 84 11.18 4.96 -8.47
C ALA A 84 12.35 4.19 -9.12
N ALA A 85 12.97 4.72 -10.17
CA ALA A 85 14.15 4.12 -10.80
C ALA A 85 15.34 4.08 -9.84
N ALA A 86 15.65 5.19 -9.17
CA ALA A 86 16.72 5.25 -8.17
C ALA A 86 16.49 4.26 -7.01
N ARG A 87 15.24 4.12 -6.53
CA ARG A 87 14.91 3.12 -5.51
C ARG A 87 15.08 1.69 -6.02
N LYS A 88 14.75 1.40 -7.28
CA LYS A 88 14.94 0.06 -7.86
C LYS A 88 16.42 -0.29 -7.95
N GLU A 89 17.27 0.63 -8.43
CA GLU A 89 18.71 0.40 -8.50
C GLU A 89 19.32 0.20 -7.11
N ALA A 90 19.00 1.07 -6.14
CA ALA A 90 19.47 0.93 -4.76
C ALA A 90 19.00 -0.38 -4.12
N THR A 91 17.80 -0.87 -4.48
CA THR A 91 17.30 -2.17 -4.01
C THR A 91 18.05 -3.32 -4.64
N LYS A 92 18.38 -3.22 -5.94
CA LYS A 92 19.14 -4.24 -6.66
C LYS A 92 20.56 -4.36 -6.10
N GLU A 93 21.24 -3.25 -5.88
CA GLU A 93 22.58 -3.21 -5.27
C GLU A 93 22.57 -3.84 -3.87
N LYS A 94 21.59 -3.48 -3.03
CA LYS A 94 21.43 -4.09 -1.71
C LYS A 94 21.14 -5.59 -1.77
N ALA A 95 20.36 -6.03 -2.76
CA ALA A 95 20.06 -7.45 -2.95
C ALA A 95 21.30 -8.24 -3.39
N GLU A 96 22.13 -7.67 -4.28
CA GLU A 96 23.40 -8.27 -4.70
C GLU A 96 24.39 -8.36 -3.52
N ALA A 97 24.57 -7.28 -2.77
CA ALA A 97 25.40 -7.27 -1.56
C ALA A 97 24.89 -8.27 -0.49
N ALA A 98 23.57 -8.42 -0.35
CA ALA A 98 22.98 -9.41 0.55
C ALA A 98 23.25 -10.85 0.09
N LYS A 99 23.23 -11.12 -1.23
CA LYS A 99 23.57 -12.43 -1.78
C LYS A 99 25.04 -12.77 -1.53
N GLU A 100 25.96 -11.85 -1.77
CA GLU A 100 27.39 -12.06 -1.52
C GLU A 100 27.67 -12.34 -0.04
N LYS A 101 27.03 -11.59 0.86
CA LYS A 101 27.08 -11.85 2.32
C LYS A 101 26.49 -13.21 2.68
N ALA A 102 25.41 -13.63 2.03
CA ALA A 102 24.82 -14.94 2.27
C ALA A 102 25.74 -16.09 1.80
N GLU A 103 26.37 -15.96 0.63
CA GLU A 103 27.32 -16.97 0.13
C GLU A 103 28.56 -17.06 1.02
N SER A 104 29.16 -15.94 1.40
CA SER A 104 30.29 -15.93 2.35
C SER A 104 29.92 -16.49 3.73
N ALA A 105 28.70 -16.23 4.21
CA ALA A 105 28.19 -16.84 5.45
C ALA A 105 28.02 -18.36 5.31
N LYS A 106 27.49 -18.86 4.18
CA LYS A 106 27.39 -20.30 3.90
C LYS A 106 28.76 -20.96 3.88
N GLU A 107 29.76 -20.34 3.27
CA GLU A 107 31.13 -20.86 3.26
C GLU A 107 31.70 -20.94 4.67
N LYS A 108 31.52 -19.91 5.50
CA LYS A 108 31.94 -19.92 6.92
C LYS A 108 31.26 -21.02 7.71
N VAL A 109 29.96 -21.22 7.52
CA VAL A 109 29.22 -22.31 8.17
C VAL A 109 29.73 -23.67 7.71
N LYS A 110 30.01 -23.86 6.42
CA LYS A 110 30.57 -25.11 5.88
C LYS A 110 31.96 -25.40 6.46
N LYS A 111 32.86 -24.42 6.46
CA LYS A 111 34.21 -24.53 7.03
C LYS A 111 34.20 -24.85 8.52
N ASN A 112 33.15 -24.41 9.23
CA ASN A 112 33.01 -24.55 10.66
C ASN A 112 31.87 -25.49 11.06
N SER A 113 31.55 -26.46 10.20
CA SER A 113 30.47 -27.44 10.41
C SER A 113 30.71 -28.36 11.61
N ASP A 114 31.98 -28.55 12.00
CA ASP A 114 32.35 -29.30 13.21
C ASP A 114 32.19 -28.48 14.51
N ASN A 115 31.94 -27.17 14.39
CA ASN A 115 31.82 -26.29 15.55
C ASN A 115 30.36 -26.19 15.98
N PRO A 116 30.00 -26.74 17.16
CA PRO A 116 28.60 -26.79 17.61
C PRO A 116 27.99 -25.41 17.80
N VAL A 117 28.80 -24.41 18.17
CA VAL A 117 28.34 -23.02 18.36
C VAL A 117 27.89 -22.42 17.04
N VAL A 118 28.71 -22.54 15.99
CA VAL A 118 28.38 -21.98 14.67
C VAL A 118 27.19 -22.68 14.04
N VAL A 119 27.09 -24.00 14.16
CA VAL A 119 25.92 -24.75 13.68
C VAL A 119 24.66 -24.32 14.45
N SER A 120 24.74 -24.21 15.77
CA SER A 120 23.58 -23.81 16.59
C SER A 120 23.09 -22.40 16.28
N ASN A 121 23.99 -21.44 16.05
CA ASN A 121 23.62 -20.07 15.67
C ASN A 121 23.01 -20.02 14.28
N ALA A 122 23.54 -20.80 13.33
CA ALA A 122 22.96 -20.90 11.97
C ALA A 122 21.54 -21.47 12.01
N VAL A 123 21.30 -22.52 12.81
CA VAL A 123 19.96 -23.09 13.03
C VAL A 123 19.05 -22.07 13.71
N GLY A 124 19.53 -21.39 14.75
CA GLY A 124 18.78 -20.36 15.47
C GLY A 124 18.32 -19.23 14.54
N LEU A 125 19.22 -18.71 13.69
CA LEU A 125 18.90 -17.70 12.69
C LEU A 125 17.89 -18.20 11.65
N ALA A 126 17.98 -19.46 11.21
CA ALA A 126 17.02 -20.04 10.29
C ALA A 126 15.60 -20.14 10.89
N VAL A 127 15.51 -20.54 12.16
CA VAL A 127 14.24 -20.60 12.90
C VAL A 127 13.64 -19.21 13.08
N ILE A 128 14.44 -18.24 13.54
CA ILE A 128 14.00 -16.84 13.71
C ILE A 128 13.55 -16.25 12.37
N GLY A 129 14.32 -16.47 11.31
CA GLY A 129 13.98 -16.04 9.95
C GLY A 129 12.63 -16.60 9.50
N THR A 130 12.40 -17.89 9.73
CA THR A 130 11.15 -18.57 9.35
C THR A 130 9.95 -18.02 10.14
N LEU A 131 10.09 -17.85 11.45
CA LEU A 131 9.05 -17.28 12.31
C LEU A 131 8.71 -15.84 11.90
N LEU A 132 9.73 -15.03 11.58
CA LEU A 132 9.55 -13.67 11.09
C LEU A 132 8.86 -13.66 9.72
N SER A 133 9.27 -14.52 8.79
CA SER A 133 8.64 -14.58 7.46
C SER A 133 7.16 -14.97 7.54
N ILE A 134 6.81 -15.98 8.34
CA ILE A 134 5.42 -16.41 8.54
C ILE A 134 4.61 -15.31 9.24
N GLY A 135 5.18 -14.71 10.29
CA GLY A 135 4.55 -13.64 11.06
C GLY A 135 4.29 -12.39 10.22
N ALA A 136 5.28 -11.95 9.44
CA ALA A 136 5.19 -10.83 8.54
C ALA A 136 4.16 -11.08 7.43
N TYR A 137 4.15 -12.28 6.82
CA TYR A 137 3.15 -12.65 5.82
C TYR A 137 1.73 -12.57 6.40
N ARG A 138 1.47 -13.21 7.54
CA ARG A 138 0.16 -13.16 8.20
C ARG A 138 -0.28 -11.76 8.60
N LYS A 139 0.65 -10.91 9.06
CA LYS A 139 0.37 -9.50 9.41
C LYS A 139 0.07 -8.67 8.17
N HIS A 140 0.82 -8.88 7.10
CA HIS A 140 0.64 -8.19 5.82
C HIS A 140 -0.70 -8.55 5.18
N SER A 141 -1.06 -9.85 5.12
CA SER A 141 -2.35 -10.30 4.57
C SER A 141 -3.56 -9.78 5.34
N ARG A 142 -3.40 -9.38 6.61
CA ARG A 142 -4.46 -8.78 7.44
C ARG A 142 -4.45 -7.26 7.45
N GLY A 143 -3.52 -6.61 6.75
CA GLY A 143 -3.37 -5.14 6.79
C GLY A 143 -2.88 -4.59 8.14
N GLU A 144 -2.46 -5.44 9.06
CA GLU A 144 -2.09 -5.08 10.44
C GLU A 144 -0.57 -4.84 10.62
N LEU A 145 0.17 -4.69 9.53
CA LEU A 145 1.62 -4.44 9.57
C LEU A 145 1.90 -2.98 9.99
N THR A 146 1.72 -2.69 11.27
CA THR A 146 1.96 -1.34 11.82
C THR A 146 3.44 -1.14 12.18
N GLY A 147 3.92 0.09 12.13
CA GLY A 147 5.28 0.45 12.61
C GLY A 147 5.57 -0.01 14.04
N LYS A 148 4.54 -0.04 14.92
CA LYS A 148 4.66 -0.60 16.28
C LYS A 148 5.01 -2.09 16.30
N VAL A 149 4.44 -2.87 15.39
CA VAL A 149 4.72 -4.31 15.25
C VAL A 149 6.15 -4.54 14.77
N VAL A 150 6.58 -3.74 13.79
CA VAL A 150 7.95 -3.78 13.29
C VAL A 150 8.94 -3.41 14.40
N ALA A 151 8.65 -2.36 15.17
CA ALA A 151 9.47 -1.93 16.30
C ALA A 151 9.55 -3.01 17.40
N ALA A 152 8.43 -3.68 17.71
CA ALA A 152 8.42 -4.78 18.67
C ALA A 152 9.32 -5.95 18.20
N TRP A 153 9.22 -6.36 16.94
CA TRP A 153 10.09 -7.40 16.37
C TRP A 153 11.56 -6.98 16.32
N ALA A 154 11.84 -5.71 16.02
CA ALA A 154 13.19 -5.16 16.09
C ALA A 154 13.76 -5.23 17.51
N GLY A 155 12.94 -4.95 18.53
CA GLY A 155 13.32 -5.11 19.94
C GLY A 155 13.65 -6.56 20.29
N VAL A 156 12.82 -7.52 19.86
CA VAL A 156 13.08 -8.96 20.07
C VAL A 156 14.39 -9.40 19.41
N LEU A 157 14.64 -8.98 18.17
CA LEU A 157 15.90 -9.26 17.47
C LEU A 157 17.10 -8.62 18.17
N GLY A 158 16.95 -7.41 18.71
CA GLY A 158 17.98 -6.74 19.49
C GLY A 158 18.36 -7.52 20.75
N LEU A 159 17.36 -7.94 21.53
CA LEU A 159 17.58 -8.76 22.73
C LEU A 159 18.23 -10.11 22.39
N PHE A 160 17.78 -10.76 21.32
CA PHE A 160 18.38 -12.01 20.84
C PHE A 160 19.85 -11.81 20.48
N GLY A 161 20.19 -10.77 19.71
CA GLY A 161 21.57 -10.49 19.30
C GLY A 161 22.50 -10.22 20.48
N VAL A 162 22.03 -9.49 21.50
CA VAL A 162 22.81 -9.25 22.73
C VAL A 162 23.06 -10.57 23.47
N GLY A 163 22.02 -11.40 23.64
CA GLY A 163 22.16 -12.71 24.29
C GLY A 163 23.11 -13.65 23.54
N ASP A 164 22.92 -13.78 22.22
CA ASP A 164 23.75 -14.60 21.35
C ASP A 164 25.23 -14.18 21.40
N TYR A 165 25.51 -12.87 21.44
CA TYR A 165 26.88 -12.36 21.55
C TYR A 165 27.60 -12.87 22.80
N PHE A 166 26.99 -12.73 23.98
CA PHE A 166 27.62 -13.15 25.23
C PHE A 166 27.77 -14.67 25.34
N VAL A 167 26.75 -15.42 24.90
CA VAL A 167 26.77 -16.88 24.89
C VAL A 167 27.85 -17.38 23.93
N SER A 168 27.85 -16.87 22.70
CA SER A 168 28.84 -17.22 21.68
C SER A 168 30.26 -16.86 22.12
N GLN A 169 30.47 -15.68 22.71
CA GLN A 169 31.79 -15.29 23.24
C GLN A 169 32.29 -16.25 24.33
N TYR A 170 31.39 -16.74 25.20
CA TYR A 170 31.75 -17.73 26.21
C TYR A 170 32.14 -19.07 25.58
N PHE A 171 31.33 -19.58 24.64
CA PHE A 171 31.57 -20.90 24.03
C PHE A 171 32.66 -20.90 22.96
N PHE A 172 32.92 -19.79 22.27
CA PHE A 172 34.02 -19.68 21.32
C PHE A 172 35.41 -19.73 21.99
N LYS A 173 35.51 -19.44 23.29
CA LYS A 173 36.74 -19.71 24.05
C LYS A 173 37.07 -21.22 24.10
N ARG A 174 36.04 -22.06 24.10
CA ARG A 174 36.17 -23.53 24.16
C ARG A 174 36.14 -24.17 22.77
N TYR A 175 35.42 -23.56 21.83
CA TYR A 175 35.27 -24.01 20.45
C TYR A 175 35.57 -22.85 19.49
N PRO A 176 36.84 -22.49 19.26
CA PRO A 176 37.18 -21.38 18.39
C PRO A 176 36.77 -21.66 16.93
N PRO A 177 36.27 -20.66 16.19
CA PRO A 177 35.91 -20.81 14.79
C PRO A 177 37.13 -20.79 13.87
N LYS A 178 37.03 -21.51 12.75
CA LYS A 178 38.01 -21.53 11.66
C LYS A 178 37.66 -20.43 10.64
N ASN A 179 38.69 -19.78 10.09
CA ASN A 179 38.55 -18.67 9.11
C ASN A 179 38.37 -19.16 7.66
#